data_AF-A0A3D1IWL6-F1
#
_entry.id   AF-A0A3D1IWL6-F1
#
_cell.length_a   1.000
_cell.length_b   1.000
_cell.length_c   1.000
_cell.angle_alpha   90.00
_cell.angle_beta   90.00
_cell.angle_gamma   90.00
#
_symmetry.space_group_name_H-M   'P 1'
#
loop_
_entity.id
_entity.type
_entity.pdbx_description
1 polymer ?
#
loop_
_entity_poly.entity_id
_entity_poly.type
_entity_poly.pdbx_seq_one_letter_code
_entity_poly.pdbx_strand_id
1 'polypeptide(L)'
;MNWDRIEGNWKQLRGKVQEKWGKLTNDHSDVIAGRRERLAGKLQEVYGIGKDEVNRQIDEFAESMHEIVNTESGKTSRNTDAKPAAAPTDSHGGLPIPLSVS
;
A
#
# COMPACT_ATOMS: atom_id res chain seq x y z
N MET A 1 8.06 -4.34 13.82
CA MET A 1 7.00 -3.51 14.44
C MET A 1 7.50 -2.09 14.69
N ASN A 2 7.01 -1.11 13.92
CA ASN A 2 7.23 0.35 14.11
C ASN A 2 5.99 1.14 13.62
N TRP A 3 4.81 0.52 13.72
CA TRP A 3 3.57 1.04 13.11
C TRP A 3 3.00 2.25 13.85
N ASP A 4 3.21 2.34 15.16
CA ASP A 4 2.83 3.48 16.00
C ASP A 4 3.32 4.83 15.44
N ARG A 5 4.54 4.87 14.89
CA ARG A 5 5.09 6.09 14.27
C ARG A 5 4.35 6.48 13.00
N ILE A 6 3.89 5.48 12.23
CA ILE A 6 3.14 5.68 11.00
C ILE A 6 1.73 6.16 11.31
N GLU A 7 1.10 5.61 12.33
CA GLU A 7 -0.21 6.08 12.80
C GLU A 7 -0.12 7.55 13.27
N GLY A 8 0.89 7.88 14.10
CA GLY A 8 1.11 9.25 14.56
C GLY A 8 1.44 10.25 13.44
N ASN A 9 2.15 9.83 12.40
CA ASN A 9 2.49 10.67 11.24
C ASN A 9 1.59 10.45 10.03
N TRP A 10 0.47 9.72 10.17
CA TRP A 10 -0.33 9.24 9.04
C TRP A 10 -0.80 10.37 8.13
N LYS A 11 -1.13 11.53 8.69
CA LYS A 11 -1.57 12.70 7.94
C LYS A 11 -0.52 13.24 6.97
N GLN A 12 0.77 13.08 7.28
CA GLN A 12 1.88 13.40 6.38
C GLN A 12 2.18 12.24 5.42
N LEU A 13 2.09 11.00 5.92
CA LEU A 13 2.41 9.80 5.17
C LEU A 13 1.34 9.41 4.15
N ARG A 14 0.07 9.85 4.31
CA ARG A 14 -1.03 9.54 3.37
C ARG A 14 -0.75 9.95 1.93
N GLY A 15 0.04 11.01 1.72
CA GLY A 15 0.50 11.41 0.39
C GLY A 15 1.41 10.35 -0.23
N LYS A 16 2.35 9.82 0.57
CA LYS A 16 3.23 8.70 0.18
C LYS A 16 2.46 7.40 -0.02
N VAL A 17 1.43 7.14 0.77
CA VAL A 17 0.50 6.01 0.58
C VAL A 17 -0.16 6.10 -0.80
N GLN A 18 -0.68 7.27 -1.16
CA GLN A 18 -1.28 7.49 -2.48
C GLN A 18 -0.26 7.37 -3.61
N GLU A 19 0.99 7.82 -3.42
CA GLU A 19 2.07 7.60 -4.40
C GLU A 19 2.42 6.11 -4.57
N LYS A 20 2.53 5.35 -3.47
CA LYS A 20 2.84 3.90 -3.50
C LYS A 20 1.69 3.09 -4.07
N TRP A 21 0.47 3.40 -3.65
CA TRP A 21 -0.74 2.71 -4.04
C TRP A 21 -1.66 3.69 -4.75
N GLY A 22 -1.37 3.99 -6.02
CA GLY A 22 -2.16 4.95 -6.81
C GLY A 22 -3.66 4.68 -6.90
N LYS A 23 -4.15 3.47 -6.54
CA LYS A 23 -5.58 3.17 -6.42
C LYS A 23 -6.19 3.59 -5.07
N LEU A 24 -5.37 3.77 -4.03
CA LEU A 24 -5.80 4.32 -2.75
C LEU A 24 -5.85 5.84 -2.84
N THR A 25 -7.07 6.37 -2.82
CA THR A 25 -7.32 7.81 -2.81
C THR A 25 -7.16 8.39 -1.41
N ASN A 26 -7.00 9.71 -1.31
CA ASN A 26 -6.89 10.40 -0.01
C ASN A 26 -8.08 10.10 0.92
N ASP A 27 -9.29 9.90 0.38
CA ASP A 27 -10.49 9.49 1.14
C ASP A 27 -10.31 8.12 1.82
N HIS A 28 -9.83 7.12 1.07
CA HIS A 28 -9.54 5.80 1.62
C HIS A 28 -8.47 5.86 2.69
N SER A 29 -7.40 6.63 2.47
CA SER A 29 -6.33 6.83 3.44
C SER A 29 -6.85 7.47 4.73
N ASP A 30 -7.80 8.41 4.65
CA ASP A 30 -8.41 9.04 5.82
C ASP A 30 -9.22 8.02 6.64
N VAL A 31 -10.03 7.19 5.98
CA VAL A 31 -10.81 6.10 6.61
C VAL A 31 -9.90 5.03 7.25
N ILE A 32 -8.75 4.77 6.63
CA ILE A 32 -7.75 3.85 7.19
C ILE A 32 -7.19 4.39 8.50
N ALA A 33 -7.08 5.72 8.65
CA ALA A 33 -6.61 6.41 9.84
C ALA A 33 -5.28 5.85 10.37
N GLY A 34 -4.41 5.40 9.46
CA GLY A 34 -3.13 4.81 9.81
C GLY A 34 -3.22 3.46 10.50
N ARG A 35 -4.33 2.73 10.39
CA ARG A 35 -4.47 1.37 10.95
C ARG A 35 -4.05 0.31 9.94
N ARG A 36 -3.07 -0.53 10.31
CA ARG A 36 -2.58 -1.66 9.48
C ARG A 36 -3.71 -2.55 8.98
N GLU A 37 -4.64 -2.91 9.85
CA GLU A 37 -5.76 -3.80 9.50
C GLU A 37 -6.74 -3.17 8.51
N ARG A 38 -7.00 -1.87 8.63
CA ARG A 38 -7.87 -1.14 7.70
C ARG A 38 -7.20 -0.99 6.34
N LEU A 39 -5.91 -0.66 6.33
CA LEU A 39 -5.10 -0.62 5.13
C LEU A 39 -5.13 -1.98 4.44
N ALA A 40 -4.93 -3.06 5.19
CA ALA A 40 -4.95 -4.41 4.67
C ALA A 40 -6.28 -4.80 4.02
N GLY A 41 -7.40 -4.53 4.70
CA GLY A 41 -8.73 -4.78 4.15
C GLY A 41 -8.98 -3.99 2.86
N LYS A 42 -8.54 -2.73 2.81
CA LYS A 42 -8.72 -1.88 1.64
C LYS A 42 -7.84 -2.29 0.47
N LEU A 43 -6.59 -2.68 0.71
CA LEU A 43 -5.74 -3.25 -0.35
C LEU A 43 -6.33 -4.55 -0.90
N GLN A 44 -6.81 -5.43 -0.04
CA GLN A 44 -7.45 -6.68 -0.47
C GLN A 44 -8.69 -6.41 -1.34
N GLU A 45 -9.52 -5.43 -0.97
CA GLU A 45 -10.73 -5.06 -1.73
C GLU A 45 -10.40 -4.36 -3.07
N VAL A 46 -9.46 -3.41 -3.07
CA VAL A 46 -9.14 -2.55 -4.22
C VAL A 46 -8.22 -3.23 -5.23
N TYR A 47 -7.29 -4.05 -4.75
CA TYR A 47 -6.31 -4.75 -5.58
C TYR A 47 -6.64 -6.24 -5.77
N GLY A 48 -7.55 -6.82 -4.98
CA GLY A 48 -7.91 -8.23 -5.12
C GLY A 48 -6.79 -9.20 -4.74
N ILE A 49 -5.83 -8.76 -3.93
CA ILE A 49 -4.63 -9.53 -3.57
C ILE A 49 -4.80 -10.30 -2.26
N GLY A 50 -4.06 -11.41 -2.12
CA GLY A 50 -4.10 -12.24 -0.93
C GLY A 50 -3.50 -11.56 0.32
N LYS A 51 -3.92 -12.00 1.50
CA LYS A 51 -3.49 -11.45 2.81
C LYS A 51 -1.96 -11.48 3.03
N ASP A 52 -1.25 -12.44 2.44
CA ASP A 52 0.23 -12.51 2.50
C ASP A 52 0.87 -11.33 1.75
N GLU A 53 0.42 -11.09 0.51
CA GLU A 53 0.93 -10.00 -0.34
C GLU A 53 0.60 -8.63 0.25
N VAL A 54 -0.62 -8.48 0.78
CA VAL A 54 -1.03 -7.28 1.51
C VAL A 54 -0.09 -7.02 2.68
N ASN A 55 0.20 -8.05 3.49
CA ASN A 55 1.07 -7.89 4.65
C ASN A 55 2.48 -7.49 4.24
N ARG A 56 3.03 -8.06 3.16
CA ARG A 56 4.35 -7.67 2.63
C ARG A 56 4.39 -6.21 2.19
N GLN A 57 3.40 -5.76 1.42
CA GLN A 57 3.37 -4.37 0.97
C GLN A 57 3.26 -3.38 2.14
N ILE A 58 2.48 -3.73 3.16
CA ILE A 58 2.37 -2.90 4.36
C ILE A 58 3.67 -2.89 5.15
N ASP A 59 4.36 -4.03 5.25
CA ASP A 59 5.66 -4.12 5.91
C ASP A 59 6.71 -3.27 5.17
N GLU A 60 6.81 -3.42 3.86
CA GLU A 60 7.75 -2.66 3.02
C GLU A 60 7.49 -1.14 3.11
N PHE A 61 6.21 -0.74 3.12
CA PHE A 61 5.84 0.65 3.35
C PHE A 61 6.28 1.11 4.74
N ALA A 62 6.07 0.29 5.76
CA ALA A 62 6.46 0.64 7.12
C ALA A 62 7.98 0.79 7.28
N GLU A 63 8.75 -0.06 6.63
CA GLU A 63 10.22 0.02 6.57
C GLU A 63 10.68 1.27 5.82
N SER A 64 10.07 1.58 4.67
CA SER A 64 10.39 2.78 3.88
C SER A 64 10.10 4.08 4.64
N MET A 65 9.05 4.11 5.48
CA MET A 65 8.68 5.31 6.25
C MET A 65 9.50 5.46 7.53
N HIS A 66 10.00 4.36 8.12
CA HIS A 66 10.90 4.41 9.27
C HIS A 66 12.18 5.21 8.97
N GLU A 67 12.65 5.16 7.73
CA GLU A 67 13.80 5.93 7.26
C GLU A 67 13.49 7.43 7.25
N ILE A 68 12.35 7.86 6.68
CA ILE A 68 11.97 9.27 6.58
C ILE A 68 11.79 9.92 7.97
N VAL A 69 11.21 9.20 8.93
CA VAL A 69 10.96 9.72 10.29
C VAL A 69 12.24 9.81 11.15
N ASN A 70 13.33 9.13 10.79
CA ASN A 70 14.62 9.22 11.50
C ASN A 70 15.74 9.95 10.72
N THR A 71 15.53 10.36 9.47
CA THR A 71 16.60 10.86 8.57
C THR A 71 16.96 12.34 8.75
N GLU A 72 17.21 12.77 9.99
CA GLU A 72 18.10 13.93 10.23
C GLU A 72 19.54 13.50 10.58
N SER A 73 19.84 12.20 10.66
CA SER A 73 21.20 11.75 10.98
C SER A 73 21.62 10.49 10.23
N GLY A 74 22.37 10.70 9.13
CA GLY A 74 23.46 9.82 8.74
C GLY A 74 23.11 8.64 7.83
N LYS A 75 23.57 8.74 6.56
CA LYS A 75 24.01 7.65 5.66
C LYS A 75 23.45 6.24 5.94
N THR A 76 22.63 5.74 5.02
CA THR A 76 22.63 4.30 4.71
C THR A 76 22.57 4.08 3.20
N SER A 77 23.72 3.62 2.70
CA SER A 77 23.86 2.85 1.47
C SER A 77 23.67 1.38 1.84
N ARG A 78 23.02 0.62 0.93
CA ARG A 78 22.82 -0.85 0.91
C ARG A 78 21.73 -1.35 1.88
N ASN A 79 20.74 -2.13 1.48
CA ASN A 79 20.74 -3.26 0.53
C ASN A 79 19.29 -3.45 0.02
N THR A 80 19.02 -3.30 -1.29
CA THR A 80 17.76 -3.76 -1.90
C THR A 80 17.92 -5.22 -2.32
N ASP A 81 17.99 -6.12 -1.34
CA ASP A 81 17.92 -7.56 -1.56
C ASP A 81 16.52 -8.04 -1.16
N ALA A 82 15.53 -7.67 -1.97
CA ALA A 82 14.24 -8.36 -1.99
C ALA A 82 13.54 -8.16 -3.33
N LYS A 83 13.89 -9.02 -4.28
CA LYS A 83 13.05 -9.70 -5.28
C LYS A 83 12.12 -8.84 -6.18
N PRO A 84 12.29 -8.88 -7.52
CA PRO A 84 11.46 -8.09 -8.45
C PRO A 84 10.01 -8.58 -8.41
N ALA A 85 9.08 -7.72 -7.98
CA ALA A 85 7.65 -8.02 -7.99
C ALA A 85 6.88 -7.02 -8.85
N ALA A 86 6.88 -7.34 -10.15
CA ALA A 86 5.78 -7.20 -11.10
C ALA A 86 5.02 -5.86 -11.20
N ALA A 87 5.40 -5.09 -12.23
CA ALA A 87 4.44 -4.57 -13.19
C ALA A 87 4.83 -5.10 -14.59
N PRO A 88 3.96 -5.18 -15.60
CA PRO A 88 2.50 -5.16 -15.64
C PRO A 88 1.93 -6.44 -16.30
N THR A 89 0.68 -6.85 -16.03
CA THR A 89 -0.05 -7.66 -17.02
C THR A 89 -1.54 -7.39 -17.02
N ASP A 90 -1.94 -7.00 -18.22
CA ASP A 90 -3.24 -6.90 -18.83
C ASP A 90 -4.08 -8.19 -18.72
N SER A 91 -5.40 -7.98 -18.70
CA SER A 91 -6.49 -8.85 -19.17
C SER A 91 -6.92 -10.15 -18.45
N HIS A 92 -8.24 -10.15 -18.26
CA HIS A 92 -9.22 -11.26 -18.25
C HIS A 92 -9.57 -11.96 -16.94
N GLY A 93 -10.80 -11.73 -16.46
CA GLY A 93 -11.43 -12.58 -15.45
C GLY A 93 -12.71 -12.07 -14.77
N GLY A 94 -13.55 -11.27 -15.44
CA GLY A 94 -14.90 -10.94 -14.97
C GLY A 94 -15.94 -11.26 -16.04
N LEU A 95 -16.64 -12.38 -15.88
CA LEU A 95 -17.71 -12.90 -16.75
C LEU A 95 -19.00 -12.03 -16.70
N PRO A 96 -19.99 -12.24 -17.60
CA PRO A 96 -20.68 -11.19 -18.36
C PRO A 96 -21.97 -10.66 -17.71
N ILE A 97 -22.35 -9.44 -18.06
CA ILE A 97 -23.72 -8.93 -17.91
C ILE A 97 -24.44 -8.95 -19.28
N PRO A 98 -25.66 -9.54 -19.39
CA PRO A 98 -26.41 -9.57 -20.63
C PRO A 98 -27.30 -8.33 -20.74
N LEU A 99 -27.31 -7.69 -21.92
CA LEU A 99 -28.43 -6.81 -22.28
C LEU A 99 -28.86 -7.13 -23.71
N SER A 100 -30.00 -7.80 -23.83
CA SER A 100 -30.79 -7.86 -25.06
C SER A 100 -31.15 -6.47 -25.52
N VAL A 101 -31.07 -6.22 -26.82
CA VAL A 101 -32.03 -5.35 -27.51
C VAL A 101 -32.19 -5.83 -28.95
N SER A 102 -33.43 -6.15 -29.31
CA SER A 102 -33.93 -6.35 -30.67
C SER A 102 -34.31 -5.02 -31.30
#